data_AF-A0A0E0CNN8-F1
#
_entry.id   AF-A0A0E0CNN8-F1
#
_cell.length_a   1.000
_cell.length_b   1.000
_cell.length_c   1.000
_cell.angle_alpha   90.00
_cell.angle_beta   90.00
_cell.angle_gamma   90.00
#
_symmetry.space_group_name_H-M   'P 1'
#
loop_
_entity.id
_entity.type
_entity.pdbx_description
1 polymer ?
#
loop_
_entity_poly.entity_id
_entity_poly.type
_entity_poly.pdbx_seq_one_letter_code
_entity_poly.pdbx_strand_id
1 'polypeptide(L)'
;METFLSAVLADLLSRSISFVIDRYCQQQQGVEENLQQLQRMLLRIQTVVEEANGRSITNRAMLLQLKTMRNVMYRGYYFLDNFRYRIALGHAPDEVDDHS
;
A
#
# COMPACT_ATOMS: atom_id res chain seq x y z
N MET A 1 27.23 12.72 -39.76
CA MET A 1 25.77 12.51 -39.67
C MET A 1 25.42 11.43 -38.65
N GLU A 2 26.21 10.35 -38.56
CA GLU A 2 26.05 9.27 -37.56
C GLU A 2 26.05 9.73 -36.09
N THR A 3 26.93 10.66 -35.71
CA THR A 3 27.05 11.16 -34.32
C THR A 3 25.85 11.97 -33.86
N PHE A 4 25.23 12.73 -34.76
CA PHE A 4 24.01 13.49 -34.47
C PHE A 4 22.81 12.57 -34.26
N LEU A 5 22.65 11.57 -35.14
CA LEU A 5 21.60 10.55 -35.01
C LEU A 5 21.78 9.73 -33.72
N SER A 6 23.01 9.34 -33.40
CA SER A 6 23.34 8.64 -32.16
C SER A 6 23.01 9.47 -30.91
N ALA A 7 23.31 10.77 -30.91
CA ALA A 7 22.98 11.66 -29.80
C ALA A 7 21.46 11.81 -29.61
N VAL A 8 20.69 11.94 -30.70
CA VAL A 8 19.23 12.01 -30.66
C VAL A 8 18.62 10.69 -30.17
N LEU A 9 19.14 9.55 -30.63
CA LEU A 9 18.73 8.23 -30.15
C LEU A 9 19.04 8.03 -28.67
N ALA A 10 20.21 8.46 -28.20
CA ALA A 10 20.59 8.38 -26.79
C ALA A 10 19.68 9.26 -25.90
N ASP A 11 19.34 10.47 -26.34
CA ASP A 11 18.38 11.34 -25.63
C ASP A 11 16.99 10.71 -25.57
N LEU A 12 16.52 10.15 -26.69
CA LEU A 12 15.22 9.48 -26.75
C LEU A 12 15.18 8.25 -25.84
N LEU A 13 16.23 7.44 -25.84
CA LEU A 13 16.37 6.29 -24.94
C LEU A 13 16.34 6.74 -23.48
N SER A 14 17.13 7.75 -23.12
CA SER A 14 17.16 8.33 -21.77
C SER A 14 15.78 8.82 -21.32
N ARG A 15 15.06 9.52 -22.21
CA ARG A 15 13.68 9.98 -21.95
C ARG A 15 12.70 8.82 -21.80
N SER A 16 12.84 7.78 -22.61
CA SER A 16 11.95 6.60 -22.53
C SER A 16 12.14 5.84 -21.22
N ILE A 17 13.39 5.67 -20.76
CA ILE A 17 13.71 5.07 -19.45
C ILE A 17 13.15 5.95 -18.33
N SER A 18 13.39 7.26 -18.39
CA SER A 18 12.88 8.22 -17.39
C SER A 18 11.36 8.16 -17.28
N PHE A 19 10.65 8.07 -18.41
CA PHE A 19 9.19 7.94 -18.45
C PHE A 19 8.70 6.65 -17.78
N VAL A 20 9.38 5.53 -18.03
CA VAL A 20 9.04 4.24 -17.39
C VAL A 20 9.26 4.29 -15.88
N ILE A 21 10.36 4.90 -15.43
CA ILE A 21 10.65 5.08 -13.99
C ILE A 21 9.59 5.98 -13.34
N ASP A 22 9.29 7.14 -13.94
CA ASP A 22 8.30 8.08 -13.41
C ASP A 22 6.92 7.42 -13.26
N ARG A 23 6.49 6.66 -14.28
CA ARG A 23 5.24 5.89 -14.26
C ARG A 23 5.21 4.87 -13.11
N TYR A 24 6.32 4.16 -12.89
CA TYR A 24 6.42 3.17 -11.83
C TYR A 24 6.38 3.83 -10.43
N CYS A 25 7.14 4.91 -10.24
CA CYS A 25 7.17 5.67 -8.99
C CYS A 25 5.79 6.25 -8.65
N GLN A 26 5.10 6.84 -9.62
CA GLN A 26 3.73 7.36 -9.45
C GLN A 26 2.75 6.26 -9.04
N GLN A 27 2.86 5.08 -9.66
CA GLN A 27 2.02 3.93 -9.29
C GLN A 27 2.29 3.48 -7.85
N GLN A 28 3.54 3.41 -7.42
CA GLN A 28 3.89 3.07 -6.04
C GLN A 28 3.38 4.11 -5.04
N GLN A 29 3.51 5.41 -5.35
CA GLN A 29 2.99 6.49 -4.51
C GLN A 29 1.47 6.36 -4.32
N GLY A 30 0.73 6.17 -5.42
CA GLY A 30 -0.73 5.98 -5.33
C GLY A 30 -1.13 4.75 -4.50
N VAL A 31 -0.35 3.67 -4.56
CA VAL A 31 -0.58 2.49 -3.72
C VAL A 31 -0.38 2.81 -2.23
N GLU A 32 0.71 3.49 -1.87
CA GLU A 32 1.00 3.87 -0.48
C GLU A 32 -0.08 4.82 0.09
N GLU A 33 -0.51 5.81 -0.68
CA GLU A 33 -1.61 6.70 -0.30
C GLU A 33 -2.91 5.94 -0.01
N ASN A 34 -3.25 4.97 -0.85
CA ASN A 34 -4.41 4.10 -0.67
C ASN A 34 -4.30 3.26 0.62
N LEU A 35 -3.12 2.72 0.92
CA LEU A 35 -2.88 1.97 2.16
C LEU A 35 -3.01 2.85 3.40
N GLN A 36 -2.48 4.08 3.37
CA GLN A 36 -2.62 5.04 4.45
C GLN A 36 -4.09 5.46 4.65
N GLN A 37 -4.84 5.63 3.55
CA GLN A 37 -6.27 5.90 3.62
C GLN A 37 -7.03 4.72 4.25
N LEU A 38 -6.73 3.48 3.85
CA LEU A 38 -7.29 2.28 4.45
C LEU A 38 -6.99 2.21 5.95
N GLN A 39 -5.73 2.43 6.37
CA GLN A 39 -5.35 2.44 7.78
C GLN A 39 -6.16 3.46 8.59
N ARG A 40 -6.33 4.68 8.07
CA ARG A 40 -7.16 5.71 8.72
C ARG A 40 -8.63 5.29 8.86
N MET A 41 -9.20 4.65 7.85
CA MET A 41 -10.57 4.14 7.93
C MET A 41 -10.70 3.02 8.97
N LEU A 42 -9.74 2.10 9.03
CA LEU A 42 -9.74 1.00 10.00
C LEU A 42 -9.66 1.51 11.44
N LEU A 43 -8.80 2.50 11.71
CA LEU A 43 -8.71 3.15 13.02
C LEU A 43 -10.02 3.80 13.43
N ARG A 44 -10.70 4.50 12.50
CA ARG A 44 -12.03 5.07 12.77
C ARG A 44 -13.06 4.00 13.11
N ILE A 45 -13.06 2.88 12.40
CA ILE A 45 -13.95 1.76 12.70
C ILE A 45 -13.64 1.20 14.09
N GLN A 46 -12.37 1.02 14.43
CA GLN A 46 -11.93 0.57 15.74
C GLN A 46 -12.45 1.48 16.85
N THR A 47 -12.28 2.80 16.72
CA THR A 47 -12.81 3.78 17.69
C THR A 47 -14.32 3.66 17.86
N VAL A 48 -15.08 3.50 16.77
CA VAL A 48 -16.55 3.33 16.87
C VAL A 48 -16.92 2.03 17.59
N VAL A 49 -16.21 0.94 17.32
CA VAL A 49 -16.45 -0.35 17.98
C VAL A 49 -16.11 -0.28 19.48
N GLU A 50 -15.01 0.36 19.84
CA GLU A 50 -14.59 0.55 21.23
C GLU A 50 -15.59 1.43 22.00
N GLU A 51 -16.00 2.55 21.41
CA GLU A 51 -17.01 3.44 22.00
C GLU A 51 -18.35 2.73 22.20
N ALA A 52 -18.79 1.94 21.21
CA ALA A 52 -20.04 1.20 21.31
C ALA A 52 -20.00 0.09 22.38
N ASN A 53 -18.84 -0.55 22.58
CA ASN A 53 -18.64 -1.50 23.67
C ASN A 53 -18.71 -0.80 25.03
N GLY A 54 -18.08 0.39 25.17
CA GLY A 54 -18.13 1.18 26.39
C GLY A 54 -19.55 1.63 26.78
N ARG A 55 -20.38 1.93 25.77
CA ARG A 55 -21.79 2.34 25.96
C ARG A 55 -22.77 1.19 26.21
N SER A 56 -22.31 -0.06 26.25
CA SER A 56 -23.16 -1.24 26.49
C SER A 56 -24.39 -1.31 25.57
N ILE A 57 -24.20 -1.14 24.26
CA ILE A 57 -25.31 -1.15 23.29
C ILE A 57 -26.06 -2.49 23.30
N THR A 58 -27.38 -2.43 23.51
CA THR A 58 -28.27 -3.62 23.54
C THR A 58 -29.17 -3.75 22.31
N ASN A 59 -29.28 -2.71 21.48
CA ASN A 59 -30.11 -2.73 20.28
C ASN A 59 -29.57 -3.77 19.28
N ARG A 60 -30.42 -4.74 18.93
CA ARG A 60 -30.02 -5.88 18.10
C ARG A 60 -29.60 -5.50 16.68
N ALA A 61 -30.23 -4.49 16.08
CA ALA A 61 -29.84 -4.00 14.76
C ALA A 61 -28.46 -3.32 14.80
N MET A 62 -28.19 -2.53 15.84
CA MET A 62 -26.87 -1.91 16.03
C MET A 62 -25.79 -2.95 16.33
N LEU A 63 -26.09 -3.97 17.14
CA LEU A 63 -25.16 -5.07 17.40
C LEU A 63 -24.77 -5.81 16.10
N LEU A 64 -25.71 -5.98 15.17
CA LEU A 64 -25.43 -6.54 13.86
C LEU A 64 -24.49 -5.63 13.05
N GLN A 65 -24.75 -4.32 13.04
CA GLN A 65 -23.87 -3.35 12.36
C GLN A 65 -22.45 -3.38 12.95
N LEU A 66 -22.30 -3.39 14.28
CA LEU A 66 -21.00 -3.49 14.96
C LEU A 66 -20.27 -4.79 14.63
N LYS A 67 -20.99 -5.92 14.50
CA LYS A 67 -20.40 -7.19 14.04
C LYS A 67 -19.87 -7.06 12.62
N THR A 68 -20.63 -6.45 11.72
CA THR A 68 -20.20 -6.21 10.32
C THR A 68 -18.98 -5.31 10.28
N MET A 69 -18.99 -4.20 11.02
CA MET A 69 -17.85 -3.27 11.13
C MET A 69 -16.58 -3.99 11.59
N ARG A 70 -16.69 -4.82 12.63
CA ARG A 70 -15.57 -5.62 13.15
C ARG A 70 -15.03 -6.62 12.12
N ASN A 71 -15.91 -7.30 11.39
CA ASN A 71 -15.50 -8.24 10.34
C ASN A 71 -14.73 -7.55 9.21
N VAL A 72 -15.22 -6.39 8.76
CA VAL A 72 -14.55 -5.59 7.73
C VAL A 72 -13.21 -5.06 8.26
N MET A 73 -13.18 -4.61 9.51
CA MET A 73 -11.96 -4.12 10.16
C MET A 73 -10.86 -5.19 10.18
N TYR A 74 -11.17 -6.39 10.67
CA TYR A 74 -10.18 -7.48 10.72
C TYR A 74 -9.71 -7.91 9.32
N ARG A 75 -10.61 -7.97 8.34
CA ARG A 75 -10.22 -8.24 6.95
C ARG A 75 -9.30 -7.16 6.38
N GLY A 76 -9.59 -5.89 6.69
CA GLY A 76 -8.76 -4.77 6.26
C GLY A 76 -7.37 -4.81 6.88
N TYR A 77 -7.25 -5.09 8.18
CA TYR A 77 -5.94 -5.26 8.82
C TYR A 77 -5.17 -6.44 8.23
N TYR A 78 -5.82 -7.59 8.03
CA TYR A 78 -5.19 -8.75 7.38
C TYR A 78 -4.64 -8.41 5.98
N PHE A 79 -5.42 -7.69 5.16
CA PHE A 79 -4.98 -7.25 3.85
C PHE A 79 -3.77 -6.30 3.95
N LEU A 80 -3.84 -5.33 4.87
CA LEU A 80 -2.78 -4.34 5.07
C LEU A 80 -1.46 -5.00 5.51
N ASP A 81 -1.53 -5.94 6.46
CA ASP A 81 -0.38 -6.69 6.95
C ASP A 81 0.22 -7.59 5.86
N ASN A 82 -0.62 -8.26 5.07
CA ASN A 82 -0.16 -9.08 3.94
C ASN A 82 0.57 -8.22 2.90
N PHE A 83 0.03 -7.04 2.60
CA PHE A 83 0.62 -6.12 1.63
C PHE A 83 1.97 -5.58 2.12
N ARG A 84 2.05 -5.13 3.38
CA ARG A 84 3.30 -4.70 4.02
C ARG A 84 4.36 -5.80 4.02
N TYR A 85 3.97 -7.02 4.36
CA TYR A 85 4.87 -8.18 4.34
C TYR A 85 5.45 -8.42 2.94
N ARG A 86 4.62 -8.34 1.89
CA ARG A 86 5.10 -8.51 0.50
C ARG A 86 6.06 -7.41 0.06
N ILE A 87 5.82 -6.16 0.46
CA ILE A 87 6.76 -5.06 0.20
C ILE A 87 8.08 -5.30 0.94
N ALA A 88 8.01 -5.67 2.23
CA ALA A 88 9.20 -5.91 3.04
C ALA A 88 10.06 -7.06 2.48
N LEU A 89 9.45 -8.14 2.03
CA LEU A 89 10.15 -9.28 1.42
C LEU A 89 10.82 -8.91 0.09
N GLY A 90 10.21 -8.04 -0.71
CA GLY A 90 10.80 -7.54 -1.96
C GLY A 90 11.97 -6.57 -1.75
N HIS A 91 12.18 -6.07 -0.54
CA HIS A 91 13.26 -5.16 -0.15
C HIS A 91 14.38 -5.84 0.66
N ALA A 92 14.34 -7.16 0.86
CA ALA A 92 15.45 -7.86 1.48
C ALA A 92 16.69 -7.70 0.58
N PRO A 93 17.79 -7.09 1.07
CA PRO A 93 19.02 -7.06 0.31
C PRO A 93 19.51 -8.50 0.17
N ASP A 94 19.84 -8.87 -1.06
CA ASP A 94 20.60 -10.07 -1.36
C ASP A 94 21.94 -9.91 -0.61
N GLU A 95 22.03 -10.47 0.60
CA GLU A 95 23.31 -10.69 1.27
C GLU A 95 24.05 -11.73 0.43
N VAL A 96 24.71 -11.23 -0.61
CA VAL A 96 25.73 -11.98 -1.33
C VAL A 96 26.86 -12.20 -0.33
N ASP A 97 26.86 -13.41 0.22
CA ASP A 97 27.93 -14.04 0.96
C ASP A 97 29.25 -13.81 0.21
N ASP A 98 30.01 -12.80 0.64
CA ASP A 98 31.40 -12.58 0.27
C ASP A 98 32.25 -13.59 1.04
N HIS A 99 32.27 -14.82 0.55
CA HIS A 99 33.21 -15.84 1.02
C HIS A 99 33.94 -16.51 -0.15
N SER A 100 35.17 -15.99 -0.34
CA SER A 100 36.42 -16.60 -0.86
C SER A 100 36.66 -16.61 -2.37
#